data_AF-A0A6N7LSZ0-F1
#
_entry.id   AF-A0A6N7LSZ0-F1
#
_cell.length_a   1.000
_cell.length_b   1.000
_cell.length_c   1.000
_cell.angle_alpha   90.00
_cell.angle_beta   90.00
_cell.angle_gamma   90.00
#
_symmetry.space_group_name_H-M   'P 1'
#
loop_
_entity.id
_entity.type
_entity.pdbx_description
1 polymer ?
#
loop_
_entity_poly.entity_id
_entity_poly.type
_entity_poly.pdbx_seq_one_letter_code
_entity_poly.pdbx_strand_id
1 'polypeptide(L)' 'MKVKLTVSRGGPDGTFAPGEEIDVSDAEAQRMFDAGQAIPVRSEKPETATRKDKSEKAVK' A
#
# COMPACT_ATOMS: atom_id res chain seq x y z
N MET A 1 -6.87 0.33 9.43
CA MET A 1 -7.05 -0.95 8.70
C MET A 1 -6.14 -0.91 7.50
N LYS A 2 -5.26 -1.91 7.37
CA LYS A 2 -4.36 -1.99 6.22
C LYS A 2 -5.06 -2.54 4.99
N VAL A 3 -4.97 -1.80 3.90
CA VAL A 3 -5.51 -2.19 2.60
C VAL A 3 -4.42 -2.11 1.55
N LYS A 4 -4.41 -3.08 0.64
CA LYS A 4 -3.53 -3.06 -0.53
C LYS A 4 -4.30 -2.45 -1.68
N LEU A 5 -3.82 -1.32 -2.19
CA LEU A 5 -4.45 -0.67 -3.33
C LEU A 5 -4.21 -1.50 -4.60
N THR A 6 -5.24 -1.65 -5.43
CA THR A 6 -5.10 -2.23 -6.78
C THR A 6 -4.96 -1.14 -7.84
N VAL A 7 -5.27 0.10 -7.49
CA VAL A 7 -5.24 1.27 -8.37
C VAL A 7 -4.29 2.33 -7.83
N SER A 8 -3.69 3.09 -8.75
CA SER A 8 -2.91 4.28 -8.40
C SER A 8 -3.86 5.33 -7.81
N ARG A 9 -3.57 5.81 -6.59
CA ARG A 9 -4.42 6.82 -5.92
C ARG A 9 -3.56 7.94 -5.37
N GLY A 10 -3.90 9.17 -5.73
CA GLY A 10 -3.37 10.37 -5.07
C GLY A 10 -4.28 10.79 -3.94
N GLY A 11 -3.72 10.98 -2.74
CA GLY A 11 -4.41 11.49 -1.57
C GLY A 11 -3.62 12.62 -0.89
N PRO A 12 -4.19 13.23 0.16
CA PRO A 12 -3.53 14.29 0.92
C PRO A 12 -2.21 13.84 1.58
N ASP A 13 -2.09 12.55 1.89
CA ASP A 13 -0.89 11.93 2.46
C ASP A 13 0.17 11.50 1.42
N GLY A 14 -0.13 11.64 0.12
CA GLY A 14 0.79 11.33 -0.96
C GLY A 14 0.18 10.53 -2.10
N THR A 15 1.04 10.14 -3.04
CA THR A 15 0.69 9.29 -4.17
C THR A 15 0.99 7.84 -3.82
N PHE A 16 -0.02 6.99 -3.86
CA PHE A 16 0.09 5.57 -3.63
C PHE A 16 0.01 4.81 -4.95
N ALA A 17 0.95 3.90 -5.16
CA ALA A 17 1.01 3.07 -6.36
C ALA A 17 0.08 1.84 -6.24
N PRO A 18 -0.38 1.27 -7.37
CA PRO A 18 -1.08 0.00 -7.35
C PRO A 18 -0.14 -1.09 -6.83
N GLY A 19 -0.59 -1.80 -5.80
CA GLY A 19 0.17 -2.81 -5.06
C GLY A 19 0.73 -2.32 -3.72
N GLU A 20 0.61 -1.02 -3.42
CA GLU A 20 1.07 -0.44 -2.17
C GLU A 20 0.07 -0.67 -1.03
N GLU A 21 0.60 -0.82 0.18
CA GLU A 21 -0.18 -1.07 1.39
C GLU A 21 -0.31 0.23 2.18
N ILE A 22 -1.54 0.67 2.39
CA ILE A 22 -1.85 1.90 3.13
C ILE A 22 -2.73 1.57 4.33
N ASP A 23 -2.55 2.32 5.42
CA ASP A 23 -3.48 2.24 6.56
C ASP A 23 -4.54 3.32 6.42
N VAL A 24 -5.80 2.89 6.35
CA VAL A 24 -6.98 3.76 6.24
C VAL A 24 -8.00 3.42 7.31
N SER A 25 -8.98 4.29 7.52
CA SER A 25 -10.10 3.98 8.42
C SER A 25 -10.92 2.79 7.91
N ASP A 26 -11.53 2.01 8.80
CA ASP A 26 -12.36 0.85 8.45
C ASP A 26 -13.51 1.21 7.49
N ALA A 27 -14.13 2.36 7.71
CA ALA A 27 -15.22 2.87 6.87
C ALA A 27 -14.74 3.20 5.44
N GLU A 28 -13.52 3.72 5.29
CA GLU A 28 -12.93 3.99 3.98
C GLU A 28 -12.46 2.70 3.31
N ALA A 29 -11.80 1.81 4.06
CA ALA A 29 -11.39 0.49 3.59
C ALA A 29 -12.56 -0.27 2.96
N GLN A 30 -13.71 -0.28 3.65
CA GLN A 30 -14.89 -1.00 3.18
C GLN A 30 -15.44 -0.42 1.87
N ARG A 31 -15.43 0.90 1.72
CA ARG A 31 -15.78 1.55 0.43
C ARG A 31 -14.79 1.20 -0.68
N MET A 32 -13.51 1.08 -0.35
CA MET A 32 -12.49 0.71 -1.32
C MET A 32 -12.61 -0.75 -1.76
N PHE A 33 -12.97 -1.65 -0.85
CA PHE A 33 -13.23 -3.05 -1.18
C PHE A 33 -14.47 -3.21 -2.06
N ASP A 34 -15.55 -2.50 -1.73
CA ASP A 34 -16.80 -2.52 -2.51
C ASP A 34 -16.58 -1.97 -3.93
N ALA A 35 -15.77 -0.92 -4.07
CA ALA A 35 -15.41 -0.35 -5.36
C ALA A 35 -14.33 -1.15 -6.13
N GLY A 36 -13.78 -2.23 -5.55
CA GLY A 36 -12.71 -3.02 -6.16
C GLY A 36 -11.36 -2.28 -6.28
N GLN A 37 -11.18 -1.20 -5.54
CA GLN A 37 -9.99 -0.35 -5.57
C GLN A 37 -8.90 -0.81 -4.58
N ALA A 38 -9.28 -1.66 -3.63
CA ALA A 38 -8.34 -2.23 -2.66
C ALA A 38 -8.72 -3.66 -2.27
N ILE A 39 -7.78 -4.35 -1.63
CA ILE A 39 -7.93 -5.71 -1.10
C ILE A 39 -7.54 -5.69 0.38
N PRO A 40 -8.30 -6.35 1.28
CA PRO A 40 -7.92 -6.41 2.69
C PRO A 40 -6.62 -7.18 2.85
N VAL A 41 -5.62 -6.54 3.47
CA VAL A 41 -4.40 -7.25 3.84
C VAL A 41 -4.69 -7.95 5.18
N ARG A 42 -5.03 -9.23 5.12
CA ARG A 42 -5.12 -10.08 6.32
C ARG A 42 -3.73 -10.07 6.99
N SER A 43 -3.60 -9.31 8.07
CA SER A 43 -2.40 -9.28 8.90
C SER A 43 -2.32 -10.58 9.71
N GLU A 44 -1.94 -11.69 9.09
CA GLU A 44 -1.21 -12.71 9.82
C GLU A 44 0.27 -12.32 9.78
N LYS A 45 0.70 -11.68 10.87
CA LYS A 45 2.05 -11.20 11.23
C LYS A 45 2.48 -9.85 10.60
N PRO A 46 2.89 -8.88 11.44
CA PRO A 46 3.50 -7.66 10.96
C PRO A 46 4.93 -7.98 10.47
N GLU A 47 5.10 -8.24 9.18
CA GLU A 47 6.43 -8.24 8.58
C GLU A 47 6.88 -6.79 8.35
N THR A 48 7.99 -6.46 9.01
CA THR A 48 8.64 -5.15 8.99
C THR A 48 9.41 -4.90 7.69
N ALA A 49 9.37 -3.64 7.23
CA ALA A 49 10.39 -2.86 6.53
C ALA A 49 11.01 -3.39 5.20
N THR A 50 10.78 -2.67 4.10
CA THR A 50 11.87 -2.34 3.16
C THR A 50 11.54 -1.09 2.33
N ARG A 51 12.09 0.06 2.72
CA ARG A 51 12.49 1.06 1.71
C ARG A 51 13.63 0.42 0.93
N LYS A 52 13.37 0.05 -0.33
CA LYS A 52 14.45 -0.26 -1.28
C LYS A 52 15.00 1.07 -1.78
N ASP A 53 15.92 1.65 -1.04
CA ASP A 53 16.81 2.68 -1.59
C ASP A 53 17.62 2.03 -2.72
N LYS A 54 17.22 2.37 -3.95
CA LYS A 54 17.90 2.03 -5.19
C LYS A 54 19.17 2.89 -5.23
N SER A 55 20.32 2.27 -4.99
CA SER A 55 21.58 2.79 -5.53
C SER A 55 22.33 1.64 -6.19
N GLU A 56 22.62 1.84 -7.46
CA GLU A 56 23.11 0.86 -8.43
C GLU A 56 24.61 0.60 -8.25
N LYS A 57 25.09 -0.58 -8.71
CA LYS A 57 26.49 -1.05 -8.64
C LYS A 57 27.42 -0.25 -9.57
N ALA A 58 28.71 -0.14 -9.20
CA ALA A 58 29.84 -0.54 -10.06
C ALA A 58 31.15 -0.69 -9.27
N VAL A 59 31.80 -1.84 -9.44
CA VAL A 59 33.18 -2.16 -9.06
C VAL A 59 34.14 -1.64 -10.15
N LYS A 60 35.38 -1.33 -9.77
CA LYS A 60 36.43 -0.68 -10.56
C LYS A 60 37.53 -0.18 -9.63
#